data_AF-A0A8J1VSI8-F1
#
_entry.id   AF-A0A8J1VSI8-F1
#
_cell.length_a   1.000
_cell.length_b   1.000
_cell.length_c   1.000
_cell.angle_alpha   90.00
_cell.angle_beta   90.00
_cell.angle_gamma   90.00
#
_symmetry.space_group_name_H-M   'P 1'
#
loop_
_entity.id
_entity.type
_entity.pdbx_description
1 polymer ?
#
loop_
_entity_poly.entity_id
_entity_poly.type
_entity_poly.pdbx_seq_one_letter_code
_entity_poly.pdbx_strand_id
1 'polypeptide(L)'
;MSSIDPEEEDHTSTSLELTSLDADSLFSALTAVDQAIPNLLLSIKPILTHLIAPISTADQEAAGIAARTSVEHYMTLLDKIQFVLRQTVYYLRETKASSSTLNPPPADAIPTPFGTSLPRDDARGRGSEPDLGLYGSRIEARTLREMTGALRELRQQQQQVGVVESADSDRRSVDEKIEVNTAEAR
;
A
#
# COMPACT_ATOMS: atom_id res chain seq x y z
N MET A 1 -34.64 32.41 14.70
CA MET A 1 -35.23 31.06 14.77
C MET A 1 -34.74 30.34 13.55
N SER A 2 -33.61 29.63 13.67
CA SER A 2 -33.00 28.86 12.59
C SER A 2 -33.48 27.43 12.75
N SER A 3 -34.06 26.88 11.69
CA SER A 3 -34.53 25.51 11.58
C SER A 3 -33.41 24.53 11.98
N ILE A 4 -33.70 23.68 12.96
CA ILE A 4 -32.98 22.43 13.16
C ILE A 4 -33.98 21.38 12.72
N ASP A 5 -33.85 20.94 11.46
CA ASP A 5 -34.61 19.82 10.92
C ASP A 5 -34.20 18.55 11.69
N PRO A 6 -35.14 17.79 12.28
CA PRO A 6 -34.86 16.53 12.98
C PRO A 6 -34.80 15.31 12.03
N GLU A 7 -34.55 15.51 10.74
CA GLU A 7 -34.58 14.44 9.71
C GLU A 7 -33.19 13.91 9.31
N GLU A 8 -32.11 14.25 10.03
CA GLU A 8 -30.83 13.52 9.94
C GLU A 8 -30.78 12.36 10.94
N GLU A 9 -31.84 11.55 11.01
CA GLU A 9 -31.77 10.25 11.67
C GLU A 9 -30.93 9.28 10.81
N ASP A 10 -29.64 9.24 11.14
CA ASP A 10 -28.89 8.00 11.33
C ASP A 10 -28.86 7.02 10.13
N HIS A 11 -28.61 7.55 8.94
CA HIS A 11 -28.26 6.75 7.75
C HIS A 11 -27.07 5.81 8.00
N THR A 12 -26.20 6.17 8.94
CA THR A 12 -25.07 5.35 9.39
C THR A 12 -25.52 4.13 10.17
N SER A 13 -26.50 4.27 11.07
CA SER A 13 -27.03 3.16 11.85
C SER A 13 -27.77 2.12 11.03
N THR A 14 -28.50 2.56 10.01
CA THR A 14 -29.26 1.67 9.11
C THR A 14 -28.33 0.99 8.11
N SER A 15 -27.28 1.68 7.65
CA SER A 15 -26.26 1.07 6.78
C SER A 15 -25.40 0.00 7.47
N LEU A 16 -25.41 -0.08 8.80
CA LEU A 16 -24.70 -1.07 9.61
C LEU A 16 -25.56 -2.30 9.96
N GLU A 17 -26.83 -2.35 9.53
CA GLU A 17 -27.70 -3.51 9.77
C GLU A 17 -27.38 -4.64 8.78
N LEU A 18 -26.84 -5.74 9.31
CA LEU A 18 -26.57 -6.94 8.53
C LEU A 18 -27.87 -7.70 8.23
N THR A 19 -28.30 -7.65 6.97
CA THR A 19 -29.50 -8.37 6.48
C THR A 19 -29.22 -9.81 6.07
N SER A 20 -27.99 -10.13 5.68
CA SER A 20 -27.54 -11.50 5.38
C SER A 20 -26.05 -11.71 5.66
N LEU A 21 -25.64 -12.98 5.82
CA LEU A 21 -24.25 -13.39 6.07
C LEU A 21 -23.55 -13.86 4.78
N ASP A 22 -23.76 -13.11 3.70
CA ASP A 22 -23.11 -13.34 2.41
C ASP A 22 -21.87 -12.46 2.27
N ALA A 23 -20.92 -12.84 1.42
CA ALA A 23 -19.67 -12.09 1.23
C ALA A 23 -19.93 -10.62 0.82
N ASP A 24 -20.84 -10.39 -0.11
CA ASP A 24 -21.17 -9.05 -0.61
C ASP A 24 -21.82 -8.18 0.46
N SER A 25 -22.71 -8.74 1.26
CA SER A 25 -23.35 -8.07 2.41
C SER A 25 -22.32 -7.70 3.49
N LEU A 26 -21.37 -8.60 3.77
CA LEU A 26 -20.28 -8.35 4.72
C LEU A 26 -19.30 -7.30 4.22
N PHE A 27 -18.95 -7.29 2.93
CA PHE A 27 -18.09 -6.25 2.35
C PHE A 27 -18.77 -4.88 2.33
N SER A 28 -20.05 -4.82 2.00
CA SER A 28 -20.85 -3.60 2.08
C SER A 28 -20.90 -3.08 3.53
N ALA A 29 -21.15 -3.98 4.50
CA ALA A 29 -21.17 -3.63 5.91
C ALA A 29 -19.80 -3.19 6.44
N LEU A 30 -18.70 -3.81 6.00
CA LEU A 30 -17.33 -3.37 6.32
C LEU A 30 -17.03 -1.97 5.78
N THR A 31 -17.50 -1.67 4.57
CA THR A 31 -17.37 -0.33 3.98
C THR A 31 -18.19 0.69 4.74
N ALA A 32 -19.39 0.31 5.19
CA ALA A 32 -20.23 1.14 6.07
C ALA A 32 -19.58 1.36 7.44
N VAL A 33 -18.91 0.34 8.01
CA VAL A 33 -18.11 0.47 9.24
C VAL A 33 -17.00 1.50 9.06
N ASP A 34 -16.25 1.44 7.95
CA ASP A 34 -15.18 2.40 7.68
C ASP A 34 -15.70 3.85 7.62
N GLN A 35 -16.87 4.04 7.03
CA GLN A 35 -17.55 5.35 6.99
C GLN A 35 -18.13 5.77 8.36
N ALA A 36 -18.45 4.81 9.23
CA ALA A 36 -19.05 5.07 10.54
C ALA A 36 -18.02 5.39 11.63
N ILE A 37 -16.75 4.96 11.48
CA ILE A 37 -15.66 5.26 12.44
C ILE A 37 -15.46 6.77 12.66
N PRO A 38 -15.40 7.63 11.61
CA PRO A 38 -15.34 9.08 11.80
C PRO A 38 -16.52 9.64 12.59
N ASN A 39 -17.73 9.12 12.39
CA ASN A 39 -18.94 9.54 13.09
C ASN A 39 -18.90 9.13 14.58
N LEU A 40 -18.36 7.94 14.87
CA LEU A 40 -18.07 7.50 16.23
C LEU A 40 -17.05 8.40 16.93
N LEU A 41 -16.06 8.95 16.23
CA LEU A 41 -15.13 9.92 16.82
C LEU A 41 -15.78 11.29 17.03
N LEU A 42 -16.69 11.70 16.13
CA LEU A 42 -17.41 12.96 16.25
C LEU A 42 -18.36 12.98 17.45
N SER A 43 -18.98 11.86 17.81
CA SER A 43 -19.86 11.78 18.99
C SER A 43 -19.11 11.94 20.32
N ILE A 44 -17.79 11.78 20.34
CA ILE A 44 -16.95 12.05 21.52
C ILE A 44 -16.80 13.55 21.78
N LYS A 45 -16.86 14.39 20.75
CA LYS A 45 -16.66 15.85 20.85
C LYS A 45 -17.57 16.51 21.91
N PRO A 46 -18.90 16.38 21.86
CA PRO A 46 -19.80 16.98 22.86
C PRO A 46 -19.54 16.48 24.29
N ILE A 47 -19.13 15.20 24.44
CA ILE A 47 -18.77 14.59 25.72
C ILE A 47 -17.55 15.28 26.32
N LEU A 48 -16.48 15.42 25.52
CA LEU A 48 -15.26 16.08 25.96
C LEU A 48 -15.49 17.57 26.25
N THR A 49 -16.28 18.26 25.43
CA THR A 49 -16.59 19.68 25.69
C THR A 49 -17.34 19.89 27.00
N HIS A 50 -18.25 18.97 27.37
CA HIS A 50 -18.97 19.03 28.64
C HIS A 50 -18.07 18.68 29.85
N LEU A 51 -17.05 17.83 29.67
CA LEU A 51 -16.12 17.44 30.74
C LEU A 51 -15.00 18.48 30.99
N ILE A 52 -14.54 19.17 29.95
CA ILE A 52 -13.37 20.06 30.02
C ILE A 52 -13.76 21.49 30.40
N ALA A 53 -14.91 21.99 29.93
CA ALA A 53 -15.36 23.35 30.21
C ALA A 53 -16.60 23.28 31.11
N PRO A 54 -16.57 23.84 32.34
CA PRO A 54 -17.80 24.06 33.10
C PRO A 54 -18.62 25.12 32.37
N ILE A 55 -19.64 24.68 31.68
CA ILE A 55 -20.57 25.50 30.91
C ILE A 55 -21.40 26.33 31.91
N SER A 56 -21.76 27.57 31.53
CA SER A 56 -22.61 28.47 32.33
C SER A 56 -23.86 27.74 32.83
N THR A 57 -24.35 28.04 34.04
CA THR A 57 -25.43 27.29 34.71
C THR A 57 -26.73 27.18 33.91
N ALA A 58 -26.97 28.09 32.96
CA ALA A 58 -28.13 28.06 32.06
C ALA A 58 -27.93 27.12 30.84
N ASP A 59 -26.70 26.97 30.37
CA ASP A 59 -26.36 26.13 29.22
C ASP A 59 -25.90 24.71 29.66
N GLN A 60 -25.68 24.52 30.96
CA GLN A 60 -25.21 23.27 31.55
C GLN A 60 -26.22 22.12 31.44
N GLU A 61 -27.52 22.42 31.55
CA GLU A 61 -28.57 21.39 31.40
C GLU A 61 -28.67 20.92 29.93
N ALA A 62 -28.74 21.85 28.99
CA ALA A 62 -28.78 21.55 27.55
C ALA A 62 -27.52 20.81 27.09
N ALA A 63 -26.34 21.24 27.55
CA ALA A 63 -25.09 20.56 27.24
C ALA A 63 -24.97 19.20 27.91
N GLY A 64 -25.53 19.03 29.11
CA GLY A 64 -25.61 17.75 29.80
C GLY A 64 -26.50 16.75 29.07
N ILE A 65 -27.65 17.21 28.55
CA ILE A 65 -28.53 16.40 27.69
C ILE A 65 -27.81 16.01 26.40
N ALA A 66 -27.19 16.97 25.70
CA ALA A 66 -26.45 16.71 24.47
C ALA A 66 -25.28 15.72 24.69
N ALA A 67 -24.54 15.86 25.79
CA ALA A 67 -23.47 14.93 26.14
C ALA A 67 -23.99 13.52 26.39
N ARG A 68 -25.13 13.37 27.11
CA ARG A 68 -25.76 12.07 27.35
C ARG A 68 -26.24 11.41 26.06
N THR A 69 -26.96 12.14 25.22
CA THR A 69 -27.40 11.65 23.90
C THR A 69 -26.22 11.22 23.04
N SER A 70 -25.11 11.95 23.12
CA SER A 70 -23.89 11.61 22.37
C SER A 70 -23.19 10.36 22.91
N VAL A 71 -23.22 10.12 24.22
CA VAL A 71 -22.74 8.85 24.83
C VAL A 71 -23.60 7.67 24.35
N GLU A 72 -24.93 7.81 24.39
CA GLU A 72 -25.86 6.75 23.96
C GLU A 72 -25.65 6.40 22.48
N HIS A 73 -25.52 7.42 21.64
CA HIS A 73 -25.21 7.25 20.22
C HIS A 73 -23.83 6.60 20.02
N TYR A 74 -22.81 7.06 20.73
CA TYR A 74 -21.46 6.47 20.69
C TYR A 74 -21.47 4.97 21.03
N MET A 75 -22.12 4.58 22.14
CA MET A 75 -22.16 3.19 22.58
C MET A 75 -22.93 2.30 21.61
N THR A 76 -24.07 2.79 21.10
CA THR A 76 -24.88 2.05 20.11
C THR A 76 -24.12 1.81 18.81
N LEU A 77 -23.45 2.85 18.29
CA LEU A 77 -22.67 2.76 17.06
C LEU A 77 -21.45 1.84 17.25
N LEU A 78 -20.79 1.93 18.41
CA LEU A 78 -19.69 1.04 18.79
C LEU A 78 -20.14 -0.43 18.83
N ASP A 79 -21.26 -0.73 19.44
CA ASP A 79 -21.80 -2.10 19.49
C ASP A 79 -22.13 -2.64 18.09
N LYS A 80 -22.71 -1.81 17.21
CA LYS A 80 -22.98 -2.18 15.82
C LYS A 80 -21.70 -2.46 15.04
N ILE A 81 -20.68 -1.60 15.13
CA ILE A 81 -19.37 -1.82 14.50
C ILE A 81 -18.75 -3.12 15.01
N GLN A 82 -18.74 -3.31 16.34
CA GLN A 82 -18.19 -4.52 16.94
C GLN A 82 -18.95 -5.78 16.47
N PHE A 83 -20.28 -5.70 16.36
CA PHE A 83 -21.09 -6.80 15.84
C PHE A 83 -20.66 -7.16 14.41
N VAL A 84 -20.61 -6.20 13.50
CA VAL A 84 -20.19 -6.42 12.10
C VAL A 84 -18.78 -7.02 12.04
N LEU A 85 -17.82 -6.43 12.78
CA LEU A 85 -16.44 -6.94 12.82
C LEU A 85 -16.37 -8.38 13.36
N ARG A 86 -17.13 -8.71 14.42
CA ARG A 86 -17.19 -10.09 14.91
C ARG A 86 -17.77 -11.02 13.86
N GLN A 87 -18.89 -10.66 13.22
CA GLN A 87 -19.51 -11.47 12.17
C GLN A 87 -18.58 -11.71 10.98
N THR A 88 -17.85 -10.69 10.54
CA THR A 88 -16.87 -10.83 9.45
C THR A 88 -15.73 -11.79 9.83
N VAL A 89 -15.21 -11.71 11.06
CA VAL A 89 -14.19 -12.65 11.56
C VAL A 89 -14.74 -14.06 11.66
N TYR A 90 -15.97 -14.24 12.15
CA TYR A 90 -16.63 -15.55 12.18
C TYR A 90 -16.77 -16.12 10.78
N TYR A 91 -17.26 -15.33 9.82
CA TYR A 91 -17.39 -15.73 8.43
C TYR A 91 -16.05 -16.16 7.84
N LEU A 92 -14.99 -15.36 8.00
CA LEU A 92 -13.65 -15.68 7.48
C LEU A 92 -13.05 -16.96 8.08
N ARG A 93 -13.34 -17.23 9.37
CA ARG A 93 -12.93 -18.47 10.04
C ARG A 93 -13.68 -19.67 9.48
N GLU A 94 -14.99 -19.54 9.26
CA GLU A 94 -15.83 -20.60 8.70
C GLU A 94 -15.49 -20.90 7.24
N THR A 95 -15.20 -19.87 6.43
CA THR A 95 -14.83 -20.03 5.02
C THR A 95 -13.39 -20.49 4.79
N LYS A 96 -12.65 -20.86 5.86
CA LYS A 96 -11.25 -21.32 5.81
C LYS A 96 -10.33 -20.40 4.99
N ALA A 97 -10.55 -19.08 5.03
CA ALA A 97 -9.54 -18.15 4.55
C ALA A 97 -8.25 -18.42 5.33
N SER A 98 -7.13 -18.71 4.65
CA SER A 98 -5.90 -19.24 5.26
C SER A 98 -5.57 -18.54 6.58
N SER A 99 -5.69 -19.30 7.69
CA SER A 99 -5.53 -18.86 9.08
C SER A 99 -4.19 -18.17 9.37
N SER A 100 -3.18 -18.41 8.51
CA SER A 100 -1.88 -17.73 8.52
C SER A 100 -1.96 -16.20 8.33
N THR A 101 -3.07 -15.68 7.80
CA THR A 101 -3.28 -14.23 7.57
C THR A 101 -4.07 -13.53 8.68
N LEU A 102 -4.66 -14.30 9.61
CA LEU A 102 -5.59 -13.79 10.64
C LEU A 102 -5.01 -13.81 12.07
N ASN A 103 -3.88 -14.48 12.28
CA ASN A 103 -3.18 -14.37 13.56
C ASN A 103 -2.32 -13.11 13.53
N PRO A 104 -2.50 -12.18 14.49
CA PRO A 104 -1.53 -11.10 14.64
C PRO A 104 -0.16 -11.77 14.85
N PRO A 105 0.89 -11.30 14.15
CA PRO A 105 2.21 -11.85 14.35
C PRO A 105 2.61 -11.64 15.82
N PRO A 106 3.38 -12.57 16.41
CA PRO A 106 3.78 -12.50 17.82
C PRO A 106 4.40 -11.14 18.13
N ALA A 107 4.26 -10.63 19.36
CA ALA A 107 4.61 -9.24 19.70
C ALA A 107 6.06 -8.82 19.39
N ASP A 108 6.99 -9.78 19.25
CA ASP A 108 8.39 -9.56 18.85
C ASP A 108 8.62 -9.56 17.33
N ALA A 109 7.57 -9.79 16.54
CA ALA A 109 7.60 -9.70 15.09
C ALA A 109 7.49 -8.23 14.69
N ILE A 110 8.67 -7.59 14.59
CA ILE A 110 8.84 -6.34 13.86
C ILE A 110 8.11 -6.48 12.52
N PRO A 111 7.20 -5.56 12.14
CA PRO A 111 6.51 -5.64 10.87
C PRO A 111 7.55 -5.63 9.75
N THR A 112 7.79 -6.79 9.14
CA THR A 112 8.64 -6.90 7.97
C THR A 112 7.83 -6.32 6.80
N PRO A 113 8.25 -5.17 6.24
CA PRO A 113 7.50 -4.54 5.17
C PRO A 113 7.55 -5.47 3.95
N PHE A 114 6.40 -6.02 3.58
CA PHE A 114 6.11 -6.69 2.32
C PHE A 114 6.93 -7.97 2.01
N GLY A 115 6.34 -9.13 2.33
CA GLY A 115 6.36 -10.26 1.39
C GLY A 115 7.42 -11.35 1.59
N THR A 116 7.52 -11.94 2.79
CA THR A 116 8.25 -13.20 3.00
C THR A 116 7.30 -14.30 3.48
N SER A 117 6.46 -14.81 2.60
CA SER A 117 5.85 -16.13 2.78
C SER A 117 5.62 -16.79 1.41
N LEU A 118 6.67 -17.43 0.89
CA LEU A 118 6.51 -18.56 -0.02
C LEU A 118 7.00 -19.81 0.72
N PRO A 119 6.29 -20.96 0.62
CA PRO A 119 6.69 -22.19 1.29
C PRO A 119 8.00 -22.71 0.69
N ARG A 120 9.00 -22.95 1.54
CA ARG A 120 10.16 -23.78 1.18
C ARG A 120 9.71 -25.23 1.17
N ASP A 121 9.42 -25.77 0.00
CA ASP A 121 9.52 -27.21 -0.23
C ASP A 121 10.98 -27.56 -0.52
N ASP A 122 11.42 -28.61 0.15
CA ASP A 122 12.77 -29.16 0.28
C ASP A 122 13.67 -29.10 -0.96
N ALA A 123 14.97 -28.80 -0.76
CA ALA A 123 16.04 -29.79 -0.89
C ALA A 123 17.45 -29.17 -1.04
N ARG A 124 18.33 -29.60 -0.13
CA ARG A 124 19.80 -29.70 -0.25
C ARG A 124 20.61 -28.42 -0.12
N GLY A 125 21.44 -28.42 0.92
CA GLY A 125 22.31 -27.33 1.31
C GLY A 125 23.29 -26.87 0.25
N ARG A 126 23.32 -25.55 0.06
CA ARG A 126 24.51 -24.74 -0.18
C ARG A 126 24.10 -23.28 -0.04
N GLY A 127 24.77 -22.53 0.84
CA GLY A 127 24.72 -21.06 0.91
C GLY A 127 23.34 -20.48 1.17
N SER A 128 23.11 -19.99 2.39
CA SER A 128 21.95 -19.15 2.69
C SER A 128 22.10 -17.81 1.95
N GLU A 129 21.74 -17.74 0.67
CA GLU A 129 21.46 -16.48 0.02
C GLU A 129 20.16 -15.90 0.62
N PRO A 130 20.15 -14.62 1.01
CA PRO A 130 18.93 -13.96 1.45
C PRO A 130 17.99 -13.89 0.25
N ASP A 131 16.89 -14.63 0.30
CA ASP A 131 15.89 -14.65 -0.76
C ASP A 131 15.18 -13.28 -0.76
N LEU A 132 15.59 -12.41 -1.69
CA LEU A 132 14.94 -11.14 -1.93
C LEU A 132 13.52 -11.46 -2.42
N GLY A 133 12.52 -11.24 -1.56
CA GLY A 133 11.11 -11.50 -1.88
C GLY A 133 10.66 -10.85 -3.20
N LEU A 134 9.41 -11.10 -3.62
CA LEU A 134 8.92 -10.74 -4.97
C LEU A 134 9.22 -9.31 -5.42
N TYR A 135 9.23 -8.32 -4.50
CA TYR A 135 9.63 -6.95 -4.81
C TYR A 135 11.13 -6.84 -5.10
N GLY A 136 11.99 -7.43 -4.26
CA GLY A 136 13.43 -7.48 -4.48
C GLY A 136 13.80 -8.18 -5.78
N SER A 137 13.16 -9.32 -6.09
CA SER A 137 13.31 -10.00 -7.38
C SER A 137 12.90 -9.11 -8.58
N ARG A 138 11.83 -8.31 -8.47
CA ARG A 138 11.43 -7.36 -9.53
C ARG A 138 12.45 -6.25 -9.72
N ILE A 139 12.98 -5.68 -8.65
CA ILE A 139 14.00 -4.62 -8.70
C ILE A 139 15.31 -5.16 -9.25
N GLU A 140 15.73 -6.34 -8.82
CA GLU A 140 16.92 -7.02 -9.33
C GLU A 140 16.78 -7.34 -10.83
N ALA A 141 15.66 -7.95 -11.24
CA ALA A 141 15.43 -8.24 -12.66
C ALA A 141 15.37 -6.98 -13.54
N ARG A 142 14.93 -5.84 -12.98
CA ARG A 142 14.97 -4.55 -13.68
C ARG A 142 16.39 -4.01 -13.78
N THR A 143 17.12 -3.96 -12.66
CA THR A 143 18.49 -3.44 -12.62
C THR A 143 19.45 -4.28 -13.46
N LEU A 144 19.32 -5.60 -13.47
CA LEU A 144 20.10 -6.49 -14.34
C LEU A 144 19.79 -6.25 -15.83
N ARG A 145 18.53 -5.96 -16.18
CA ARG A 145 18.17 -5.55 -17.55
C ARG A 145 18.78 -4.22 -17.94
N GLU A 146 18.80 -3.25 -17.03
CA GLU A 146 19.44 -1.94 -17.26
C GLU A 146 20.97 -2.08 -17.40
N MET A 147 21.63 -2.88 -16.56
CA MET A 147 23.06 -3.17 -16.66
C MET A 147 23.41 -3.88 -17.97
N THR A 148 22.63 -4.89 -18.37
CA THR A 148 22.87 -5.60 -19.64
C THR A 148 22.62 -4.69 -20.85
N GLY A 149 21.69 -3.73 -20.75
CA GLY A 149 21.52 -2.66 -21.74
C GLY A 149 22.76 -1.78 -21.86
N ALA A 150 23.24 -1.22 -20.74
CA ALA A 150 24.42 -0.37 -20.69
C ALA A 150 25.69 -1.08 -21.23
N LEU A 151 25.87 -2.37 -20.91
CA LEU A 151 26.99 -3.15 -21.43
C LEU A 151 26.89 -3.39 -22.94
N ARG A 152 25.69 -3.57 -23.49
CA ARG A 152 25.51 -3.67 -24.95
C ARG A 152 25.80 -2.35 -25.64
N GLU A 153 25.36 -1.23 -25.07
CA GLU A 153 25.65 0.12 -25.60
C GLU A 153 27.14 0.42 -25.59
N LEU A 154 27.83 0.12 -24.49
CA LEU A 154 29.28 0.31 -24.38
C LEU A 154 30.03 -0.55 -25.41
N ARG A 155 29.59 -1.80 -25.62
CA ARG A 155 30.16 -2.68 -26.65
C ARG A 155 29.94 -2.13 -28.07
N GLN A 156 28.77 -1.56 -28.35
CA GLN A 156 28.48 -0.93 -29.64
C GLN A 156 29.32 0.34 -29.86
N GLN A 157 29.52 1.15 -28.83
CA GLN A 157 30.42 2.30 -28.89
C GLN A 157 31.87 1.88 -29.13
N GLN A 158 32.36 0.83 -28.47
CA GLN A 158 33.70 0.29 -28.74
C GLN A 158 33.86 -0.25 -30.17
N GLN A 159 32.82 -0.88 -30.72
CA GLN A 159 32.84 -1.34 -32.12
C GLN A 159 32.84 -0.16 -33.10
N GLN A 160 32.12 0.93 -32.80
CA GLN A 160 32.17 2.13 -33.64
C GLN A 160 33.53 2.83 -33.54
N VAL A 161 34.15 2.92 -32.36
CA VAL A 161 35.49 3.50 -32.19
C VAL A 161 36.57 2.66 -32.90
N GLY A 162 36.48 1.32 -32.85
CA GLY A 162 37.40 0.44 -33.58
C GLY A 162 37.26 0.49 -35.11
N VAL A 163 36.08 0.81 -35.63
CA VAL A 163 35.86 1.00 -37.08
C VAL A 163 36.39 2.36 -37.58
N VAL A 164 36.36 3.40 -36.73
CA VAL A 164 36.96 4.70 -37.08
C VAL A 164 38.50 4.59 -37.12
N GLU A 165 39.11 3.82 -36.22
CA GLU A 165 40.57 3.65 -36.19
C GLU A 165 41.08 2.78 -37.36
N SER A 166 40.32 1.77 -37.81
CA SER A 166 40.70 0.99 -39.00
C SER A 166 40.57 1.80 -40.30
N ALA A 167 39.54 2.65 -40.42
CA ALA A 167 39.34 3.50 -41.59
C ALA A 167 40.39 4.64 -41.73
N ASP A 168 40.94 5.12 -40.61
CA ASP A 168 41.99 6.15 -40.60
C ASP A 168 43.39 5.55 -40.88
N SER A 169 43.61 4.27 -40.50
CA SER A 169 44.84 3.54 -40.86
C SER A 169 44.92 3.21 -42.36
N ASP A 170 43.78 2.90 -42.99
CA ASP A 170 43.73 2.57 -44.42
C ASP A 170 43.98 3.81 -45.29
N ARG A 171 43.51 4.99 -44.87
CA ARG A 171 43.75 6.26 -45.58
C ARG A 171 45.21 6.71 -45.55
N ARG A 172 45.91 6.55 -44.42
CA ARG A 172 47.35 6.86 -44.34
C ARG A 172 48.22 5.96 -45.22
N SER A 173 47.84 4.69 -45.40
CA SER A 173 48.57 3.76 -46.27
C SER A 173 48.42 4.06 -47.77
N VAL A 174 47.33 4.74 -48.16
CA VAL A 174 47.07 5.15 -49.55
C VAL A 174 47.85 6.41 -49.90
N ASP A 175 47.92 7.39 -49.00
CA ASP A 175 48.69 8.63 -49.24
C ASP A 175 50.20 8.38 -49.34
N GLU A 176 50.76 7.47 -48.54
CA GLU A 176 52.19 7.12 -48.61
C GLU A 176 52.56 6.43 -49.94
N LYS A 177 51.63 5.69 -50.58
CA LYS A 177 51.87 5.08 -51.91
C LYS A 177 51.73 6.07 -53.07
N ILE A 178 51.03 7.18 -52.89
CA ILE A 178 50.85 8.20 -53.94
C ILE A 178 52.08 9.12 -54.04
N GLU A 179 52.74 9.42 -52.93
CA GLU A 179 53.97 10.23 -52.94
C GLU A 179 55.18 9.49 -53.58
N VAL A 180 55.29 8.17 -53.41
CA VAL A 180 56.44 7.43 -53.96
C VAL A 180 56.36 7.29 -55.49
N ASN A 181 55.17 7.09 -56.06
CA ASN A 181 54.99 6.93 -57.52
C ASN A 181 55.09 8.25 -58.31
N THR A 182 55.04 9.42 -57.65
CA THR A 182 55.17 10.72 -58.32
C THR A 182 56.62 11.24 -58.34
N ALA A 183 57.54 10.61 -57.60
CA ALA A 183 58.96 10.96 -57.59
C ALA A 183 59.80 10.25 -58.68
N GLU A 184 59.31 9.16 -59.29
CA GLU A 184 60.02 8.44 -60.38
C GLU A 184 59.64 8.89 -61.81
N ALA A 185 58.81 9.93 -61.95
CA ALA A 185 58.34 10.42 -63.26
C ALA A 185 58.93 11.79 -63.67
N ARG A 186 60.13 12.15 -63.18
CA ARG A 186 60.89 13.32 -63.66
C ARG A 186 62.36 13.01 -63.87
#